data_AF-A0A498M9Z0-F1
#
_entry.id   AF-A0A498M9Z0-F1
#
_cell.length_a   1.000
_cell.length_b   1.000
_cell.length_c   1.000
_cell.angle_alpha   90.00
_cell.angle_beta   90.00
_cell.angle_gamma   90.00
#
_symmetry.space_group_name_H-M   'P 1'
#
loop_
_entity.id
_entity.type
_entity.pdbx_description
1 polymer ?
#
loop_
_entity_poly.entity_id
_entity_poly.type
_entity_poly.pdbx_seq_one_letter_code
_entity_poly.pdbx_strand_id
1 'polypeptide(L)'
;MQKTDSGLYTATTSGESNNNIVIYRVSVIDAVEAPVLTVNSNWFSSDSCTVNFTCRAHELMINSSYQNNRCSKDEVTSHEINTLILDCSEESIICNHSNPVSWKEDRINILQLCDHEGI
;
A
#
# COMPACT_ATOMS: atom_id res chain seq x y z
N MET A 1 -6.11 18.50 -13.08
CA MET A 1 -5.15 17.83 -13.97
C MET A 1 -5.87 16.70 -14.66
N GLN A 2 -5.69 16.57 -15.96
CA GLN A 2 -6.19 15.46 -16.77
C GLN A 2 -5.01 14.54 -17.12
N LYS A 3 -5.27 13.27 -17.44
CA LYS A 3 -4.22 12.33 -17.85
C LYS A 3 -3.39 12.83 -19.04
N THR A 4 -4.06 13.53 -19.95
CA THR A 4 -3.48 14.17 -21.13
C THR A 4 -2.50 15.30 -20.82
N ASP A 5 -2.47 15.80 -19.58
CA ASP A 5 -1.51 16.80 -19.12
C ASP A 5 -0.15 16.17 -18.75
N SER A 6 0.05 14.86 -18.98
CA SER A 6 1.35 14.22 -18.80
C SER A 6 2.25 14.53 -20.01
N GLY A 7 3.49 14.93 -19.77
CA GLY A 7 4.41 15.28 -20.85
C GLY A 7 5.63 16.07 -20.41
N LEU A 8 6.38 16.56 -21.40
CA LEU A 8 7.49 17.48 -21.18
C LEU A 8 6.98 18.92 -21.16
N TYR A 9 7.26 19.63 -20.08
CA TYR A 9 6.94 21.04 -19.89
C TYR A 9 8.22 21.86 -19.89
N THR A 10 8.25 22.88 -20.74
CA THR A 10 9.39 23.78 -20.85
C THR A 10 9.08 25.07 -20.13
N ALA A 11 9.80 25.35 -19.05
CA ALA A 11 9.77 26.64 -18.39
C ALA A 11 10.74 27.59 -19.11
N THR A 12 10.23 28.75 -19.53
CA THR A 12 11.01 29.81 -20.17
C THR A 12 10.92 31.08 -19.33
N THR A 13 12.03 31.82 -19.26
CA THR A 13 12.07 33.15 -18.64
C THR A 13 12.08 34.20 -19.74
N SER A 14 11.37 35.31 -19.53
CA SER A 14 11.36 36.44 -20.46
C SER A 14 12.29 37.54 -19.92
N GLY A 15 13.33 37.90 -20.69
CA GLY A 15 14.35 38.88 -20.34
C GLY A 15 15.26 39.20 -21.54
N GLU A 16 16.28 40.04 -21.34
CA GLU A 16 17.16 40.55 -22.42
C GLU A 16 17.98 39.45 -23.12
N SER A 17 18.13 38.29 -22.48
CA SER A 17 18.56 37.04 -23.10
C SER A 17 17.65 35.89 -22.66
N ASN A 18 16.93 35.27 -23.59
CA ASN A 18 16.07 34.10 -23.34
C ASN A 18 16.93 32.85 -23.08
N ASN A 19 17.66 32.80 -21.97
CA ASN A 19 18.76 31.83 -21.81
C ASN A 19 18.64 30.83 -20.65
N ASN A 20 17.56 30.83 -19.86
CA ASN A 20 17.31 29.75 -18.90
C ASN A 20 16.06 28.96 -19.30
N ILE A 21 16.30 27.83 -19.97
CA ILE A 21 15.30 26.82 -20.33
C ILE A 21 15.43 25.66 -19.34
N VAL A 22 14.36 25.33 -18.64
CA VAL A 22 14.29 24.10 -17.82
C VAL A 22 13.17 23.23 -18.36
N ILE A 23 13.48 21.96 -18.58
CA ILE A 23 12.52 20.95 -19.06
C ILE A 23 12.15 20.06 -17.88
N TYR A 24 10.85 19.97 -17.58
CA TYR A 24 10.29 19.08 -16.56
C TYR A 24 9.49 17.97 -17.24
N ARG A 25 9.57 16.75 -16.72
CA ARG A 25 8.66 15.66 -17.08
C ARG A 25 7.56 15.59 -16.02
N VAL A 26 6.33 15.91 -16.43
CA VAL A 26 5.15 15.86 -15.58
C VAL A 26 4.39 14.56 -15.87
N SER A 27 4.03 13.82 -14.82
CA SER A 27 3.22 12.60 -14.90
C SER A 27 1.96 12.78 -14.06
N VAL A 28 0.80 12.52 -14.65
CA VAL A 28 -0.49 12.57 -13.96
C VAL A 28 -0.96 11.15 -13.62
N ILE A 29 -0.90 10.79 -12.35
CA ILE A 29 -1.21 9.45 -11.82
C ILE A 29 -2.52 9.54 -11.04
N ASP A 30 -3.35 8.49 -11.10
CA ASP A 30 -4.60 8.46 -10.34
C ASP A 30 -4.29 8.16 -8.87
N ALA A 31 -5.17 8.62 -7.99
CA ALA A 31 -5.10 8.19 -6.60
C ALA A 31 -5.37 6.69 -6.52
N VAL A 32 -4.68 6.01 -5.59
CA VAL A 32 -4.91 4.58 -5.36
C VAL A 32 -6.29 4.32 -4.76
N GLU A 33 -6.81 3.14 -5.06
CA GLU A 33 -7.91 2.54 -4.30
C GLU A 33 -7.38 1.86 -3.04
N ALA A 34 -8.27 1.72 -2.05
CA ALA A 34 -7.90 1.04 -0.80
C ALA A 34 -7.58 -0.43 -1.13
N PRO A 35 -6.52 -1.00 -0.53
CA PRO A 35 -6.31 -2.43 -0.61
C PRO A 35 -7.46 -3.16 0.08
N VAL A 36 -7.60 -4.45 -0.20
CA VAL A 36 -8.53 -5.34 0.48
C VAL A 36 -7.73 -6.37 1.23
N LEU A 37 -7.86 -6.37 2.56
CA LEU A 37 -7.27 -7.33 3.46
C LEU A 37 -8.31 -8.39 3.82
N THR A 38 -8.10 -9.63 3.38
CA THR A 38 -9.04 -10.74 3.53
C THR A 38 -8.46 -11.81 4.43
N VAL A 39 -9.20 -12.23 5.46
CA VAL A 39 -8.87 -13.41 6.26
C VAL A 39 -9.27 -14.66 5.49
N ASN A 40 -8.32 -15.54 5.23
CA ASN A 40 -8.55 -16.81 4.55
C ASN A 40 -8.88 -17.93 5.55
N SER A 41 -8.17 -17.93 6.68
CA SER A 41 -8.43 -18.83 7.80
C SER A 41 -7.82 -18.28 9.09
N ASN A 42 -8.44 -18.59 10.22
CA ASN A 42 -7.87 -18.35 11.53
C ASN A 42 -7.88 -19.66 12.35
N TRP A 43 -6.88 -19.79 13.21
CA TRP A 43 -6.77 -20.89 14.15
C TRP A 43 -6.31 -20.34 15.49
N PHE A 44 -7.00 -20.75 16.55
CA PHE A 44 -6.70 -20.32 17.91
C PHE A 44 -6.57 -21.53 18.84
N SER A 45 -5.62 -21.44 19.76
CA SER A 45 -5.41 -22.33 20.89
C SER A 45 -4.95 -21.49 22.09
N SER A 46 -4.89 -22.09 23.29
CA SER A 46 -4.55 -21.36 24.52
C SER A 46 -3.26 -20.53 24.42
N ASP A 47 -2.28 -21.00 23.64
CA ASP A 47 -0.93 -20.42 23.61
C ASP A 47 -0.58 -19.85 22.23
N SER A 48 -1.45 -19.99 21.22
CA SER A 48 -1.13 -19.54 19.86
C SER A 48 -2.36 -19.13 19.06
N CYS A 49 -2.18 -18.04 18.31
CA CYS A 49 -3.09 -17.62 17.26
C CYS A 49 -2.35 -17.57 15.92
N THR A 50 -2.95 -18.19 14.92
CA THR A 50 -2.50 -18.17 13.53
C THR A 50 -3.60 -17.59 12.65
N VAL A 51 -3.28 -16.55 11.88
CA VAL A 51 -4.22 -15.96 10.90
C VAL A 51 -3.58 -15.97 9.54
N ASN A 52 -4.15 -16.72 8.59
CA ASN A 52 -3.75 -16.64 7.19
C ASN A 52 -4.62 -15.62 6.49
N PHE A 53 -3.98 -14.70 5.77
CA PHE A 53 -4.68 -13.61 5.12
C PHE A 53 -4.03 -13.27 3.77
N THR A 54 -4.81 -12.58 2.95
CA THR A 54 -4.37 -12.05 1.67
C THR A 54 -4.59 -10.56 1.67
N CYS A 55 -3.57 -9.79 1.31
CA CYS A 55 -3.76 -8.40 0.91
C CYS A 55 -3.75 -8.29 -0.61
N ARG A 56 -4.74 -7.59 -1.16
CA ARG A 56 -4.87 -7.38 -2.61
C ARG A 56 -5.12 -5.92 -2.94
N ALA A 57 -4.45 -5.43 -3.98
CA ALA A 57 -4.77 -4.15 -4.60
C ALA A 57 -4.53 -4.23 -6.11
N HIS A 58 -5.57 -4.02 -6.93
CA HIS A 58 -5.50 -4.19 -8.39
C HIS A 58 -4.92 -5.57 -8.78
N GLU A 59 -3.73 -5.58 -9.39
CA GLU A 59 -2.97 -6.76 -9.84
C GLU A 59 -1.98 -7.26 -8.76
N LEU A 60 -1.75 -6.48 -7.70
CA LEU A 60 -0.82 -6.81 -6.62
C LEU A 60 -1.50 -7.69 -5.57
N MET A 61 -0.76 -8.69 -5.09
CA MET A 61 -1.22 -9.61 -4.06
C MET A 61 -0.07 -10.06 -3.17
N ILE A 62 -0.31 -10.06 -1.86
CA ILE A 62 0.56 -10.68 -0.86
C ILE A 62 -0.27 -11.69 -0.09
N ASN A 63 0.20 -12.93 -0.01
CA ASN A 63 -0.36 -13.96 0.86
C ASN A 63 0.60 -14.14 2.03
N SER A 64 0.09 -13.99 3.26
CA SER A 64 0.94 -14.08 4.44
C SER A 64 0.19 -14.71 5.61
N SER A 65 0.94 -14.99 6.68
CA SER A 65 0.46 -15.64 7.89
C SER A 65 0.94 -14.85 9.10
N TYR A 66 0.01 -14.52 9.98
CA TYR A 66 0.26 -13.95 11.30
C TYR A 66 0.48 -15.08 12.29
N GLN A 67 1.66 -15.15 12.90
CA GLN A 67 2.04 -16.15 13.90
C GLN A 67 3.01 -15.51 14.89
N ASN A 68 2.95 -15.92 16.17
CA ASN A 68 3.83 -15.37 17.23
C ASN A 68 3.82 -13.84 17.25
N ASN A 69 2.62 -13.27 17.16
CA ASN A 69 2.34 -11.84 17.19
C ASN A 69 2.93 -11.00 16.04
N ARG A 70 3.39 -11.63 14.95
CA ARG A 70 4.01 -10.96 13.81
C ARG A 70 3.70 -11.68 12.49
N CYS A 71 4.07 -11.06 11.38
CA CYS A 71 4.17 -11.71 10.07
C CYS A 71 5.48 -11.27 9.40
N SER A 72 5.85 -11.94 8.30
CA SER A 72 6.95 -11.47 7.46
C SER A 72 6.58 -10.11 6.86
N LYS A 73 7.51 -9.16 6.96
CA LYS A 73 7.37 -7.89 6.25
C LYS A 73 7.61 -8.14 4.77
N ASP A 74 6.57 -7.97 3.97
CA ASP A 74 6.59 -8.21 2.53
C ASP A 74 6.20 -6.94 1.77
N GLU A 75 6.85 -6.74 0.62
CA GLU A 75 6.57 -5.65 -0.29
C GLU A 75 6.54 -6.17 -1.73
N VAL A 76 5.52 -5.78 -2.49
CA VAL A 76 5.44 -6.06 -3.93
C VAL A 76 5.19 -4.76 -4.67
N THR A 77 6.05 -4.46 -5.65
CA THR A 77 5.96 -3.26 -6.48
C THR A 77 5.71 -3.63 -7.94
N SER A 78 4.75 -2.98 -8.58
CA SER A 78 4.42 -3.12 -10.00
C SER A 78 4.78 -1.87 -10.79
N HIS A 79 5.56 -2.07 -11.86
CA HIS A 79 5.97 -1.05 -12.82
C HIS A 79 6.54 0.24 -12.18
N GLU A 80 7.16 0.11 -10.99
CA GLU A 80 7.72 1.23 -10.21
C GLU A 80 6.70 2.33 -9.83
N ILE A 81 5.39 2.05 -9.97
CA ILE A 81 4.33 3.02 -9.69
C ILE A 81 3.48 2.57 -8.51
N ASN A 82 3.04 1.32 -8.47
CA ASN A 82 2.17 0.85 -7.39
C ASN A 82 2.93 -0.09 -6.47
N THR A 83 2.83 0.13 -5.17
CA THR A 83 3.50 -0.67 -4.15
C THR A 83 2.48 -1.14 -3.11
N LEU A 84 2.52 -2.43 -2.79
CA LEU A 84 1.75 -3.03 -1.71
C LEU A 84 2.73 -3.42 -0.59
N ILE A 85 2.52 -2.89 0.61
CA ILE A 85 3.36 -3.12 1.79
C ILE A 85 2.52 -3.77 2.87
N LEU A 86 3.05 -4.85 3.45
CA LEU A 86 2.46 -5.53 4.59
C LEU A 86 3.24 -5.24 5.87
N ASP A 87 2.52 -4.90 6.94
CA ASP A 87 3.06 -4.77 8.29
C ASP A 87 2.14 -5.42 9.32
N CYS A 88 2.74 -6.10 10.30
CA CYS A 88 2.02 -6.80 11.35
C CYS A 88 2.60 -6.48 12.72
N SER A 89 1.70 -6.21 13.66
CA SER A 89 1.98 -5.93 15.07
C SER A 89 1.16 -6.86 15.96
N GLU A 90 1.39 -6.79 17.27
CA GLU A 90 0.56 -7.48 18.27
C GLU A 90 -0.93 -7.10 18.17
N GLU A 91 -1.24 -5.89 17.73
CA GLU A 91 -2.60 -5.36 17.73
C GLU A 91 -3.30 -5.46 16.36
N SER A 92 -2.54 -5.43 15.27
CA SER A 92 -3.13 -5.31 13.93
C SER A 92 -2.26 -5.85 12.80
N ILE A 93 -2.94 -6.25 11.73
CA ILE A 93 -2.37 -6.45 10.40
C ILE A 93 -2.77 -5.25 9.56
N ILE A 94 -1.79 -4.58 8.96
CA ILE A 94 -1.99 -3.41 8.11
C ILE A 94 -1.46 -3.74 6.73
N CYS A 95 -2.27 -3.50 5.72
CA CYS A 95 -1.81 -3.50 4.35
C CYS A 95 -1.98 -2.13 3.73
N ASN A 96 -0.89 -1.62 3.15
CA ASN A 96 -0.85 -0.30 2.53
C ASN A 96 -0.63 -0.45 1.02
N HIS A 97 -1.50 0.17 0.23
CA HIS A 97 -1.32 0.34 -1.20
C HIS A 97 -0.95 1.80 -1.47
N SER A 98 0.15 2.03 -2.17
CA SER A 98 0.66 3.37 -2.44
C SER A 98 1.16 3.53 -3.87
N ASN A 99 1.21 4.77 -4.31
CA ASN A 99 1.90 5.22 -5.50
C ASN A 99 2.56 6.60 -5.23
N PRO A 100 3.31 7.19 -6.19
CA PRO A 100 4.02 8.45 -5.95
C PRO A 100 3.14 9.64 -5.52
N VAL A 101 1.81 9.57 -5.70
CA VAL A 101 0.89 10.68 -5.44
C VAL A 101 -0.09 10.43 -4.30
N SER A 102 -0.25 9.18 -3.85
CA SER A 102 -1.28 8.82 -2.86
C SER A 102 -1.01 7.47 -2.21
N TRP A 103 -1.62 7.24 -1.06
CA TRP A 103 -1.64 5.95 -0.39
C TRP A 103 -2.97 5.72 0.31
N LYS A 104 -3.33 4.45 0.50
CA LYS A 104 -4.48 4.00 1.28
C LYS A 104 -4.13 2.71 2.00
N GLU A 105 -4.82 2.43 3.10
CA GLU A 105 -4.61 1.22 3.87
C GLU A 105 -5.92 0.50 4.17
N ASP A 106 -5.79 -0.79 4.46
CA ASP A 106 -6.80 -1.61 5.09
C ASP A 106 -6.17 -2.30 6.30
N ARG A 107 -6.97 -2.48 7.35
CA ARG A 107 -6.50 -2.95 8.67
C ARG A 107 -7.46 -3.96 9.25
N ILE A 108 -6.88 -5.02 9.79
CA ILE A 108 -7.57 -5.98 10.64
C ILE A 108 -7.00 -5.87 12.05
N ASN A 109 -7.89 -5.75 13.04
CA ASN A 109 -7.51 -5.81 14.45
C ASN A 109 -7.36 -7.27 14.88
N ILE A 110 -6.17 -7.65 15.32
CA ILE A 110 -5.85 -9.02 15.75
C ILE A 110 -6.69 -9.43 16.96
N LEU A 111 -6.98 -8.51 17.88
CA LEU A 111 -7.81 -8.77 19.06
C LEU A 111 -9.21 -9.32 18.68
N GLN A 112 -9.77 -8.92 17.54
CA GLN A 112 -11.08 -9.43 17.10
C GLN A 112 -11.02 -10.87 16.54
N LEU A 113 -9.83 -11.34 16.18
CA LEU A 113 -9.62 -12.65 15.56
C LEU A 113 -8.98 -13.66 16.52
N CYS A 114 -8.17 -13.16 17.46
CA CYS A 114 -7.34 -13.94 18.36
C CYS A 114 -7.72 -13.75 19.84
N ASP A 115 -8.66 -12.86 20.17
CA ASP A 115 -9.13 -12.67 21.53
C ASP A 115 -10.61 -13.03 21.60
N HIS A 116 -10.91 -14.11 22.31
CA HIS A 116 -12.25 -14.35 22.82
C HIS A 116 -12.22 -13.79 24.24
N GLU A 117 -12.72 -12.57 24.46
CA GLU A 117 -13.23 -12.25 25.79
C GLU A 117 -14.28 -13.32 26.09
N GLY A 118 -13.87 -14.30 26.91
CA GLY A 118 -14.75 -15.32 27.44
C GLY A 118 -15.85 -14.64 28.25
N ILE A 119 -17.08 -14.81 27.79
CA ILE A 119 -18.26 -14.74 28.66
C ILE A 119 -18.22 -15.94 29.59
#